data_AF-A0A1M6MVP8-F1
#
_entry.id   AF-A0A1M6MVP8-F1
#
_cell.length_a   1.000
_cell.length_b   1.000
_cell.length_c   1.000
_cell.angle_alpha   90.00
_cell.angle_beta   90.00
_cell.angle_gamma   90.00
#
_symmetry.space_group_name_H-M   'P 1'
#
loop_
_entity.id
_entity.type
_entity.pdbx_description
1 polymer ?
#
loop_
_entity_poly.entity_id
_entity_poly.type
_entity_poly.pdbx_seq_one_letter_code
_entity_poly.pdbx_strand_id
1 'polypeptide(L)'
;MINTTFYYLLLLLIIFFMLWIINNNSKNSPQKIKYMFNFLFTIFILRYIALLSYVVVDKQTLIGYLKYLNYLDFIYVPMMLITCFYIFLRDNKINFSIEYIILTVFSFLYIVGIYFTEPYLKLSTKYGYIINLKGQVLYNFVGTSIIILIFILIVAKIDNELVNKNGMSILLIGAIFIIVQNITMILNIEYIPNRILGDLILLFLCNYSIKSFKR
;
A
#
# COMPACT_ATOMS: atom_id res chain seq x y z
N MET A 1 17.30 11.39 -15.27
CA MET A 1 15.90 11.73 -15.64
C MET A 1 15.19 10.43 -16.01
N ILE A 2 14.06 10.10 -15.38
CA ILE A 2 13.25 8.93 -15.76
C ILE A 2 12.39 9.36 -16.96
N ASN A 3 12.57 8.71 -18.11
CA ASN A 3 11.72 8.91 -19.29
C ASN A 3 10.30 8.40 -18.98
N THR A 4 9.26 9.00 -19.56
CA THR A 4 7.85 8.58 -19.37
C THR A 4 7.69 7.07 -19.62
N THR A 5 8.36 6.54 -20.64
CA THR A 5 8.43 5.11 -20.96
C THR A 5 8.98 4.23 -19.84
N PHE A 6 10.04 4.67 -19.15
CA PHE A 6 10.61 3.94 -18.01
C PHE A 6 9.64 3.89 -16.82
N TYR A 7 8.88 4.97 -16.58
CA TYR A 7 7.88 5.00 -15.53
C TYR A 7 6.79 3.94 -15.76
N TYR A 8 6.31 3.78 -17.01
CA TYR A 8 5.30 2.75 -17.33
C TYR A 8 5.82 1.33 -17.28
N LEU A 9 7.04 1.10 -17.77
CA LEU A 9 7.69 -0.20 -17.63
C LEU A 9 7.78 -0.60 -16.15
N LEU A 10 8.10 0.36 -15.28
CA LEU A 10 8.17 0.14 -13.85
C LEU A 10 6.80 -0.18 -13.24
N LEU A 11 5.73 0.55 -13.61
CA LEU A 11 4.37 0.25 -13.16
C LEU A 11 3.91 -1.15 -13.59
N LEU A 12 4.16 -1.53 -14.85
CA LEU A 12 3.86 -2.87 -15.36
C LEU A 12 4.64 -3.96 -14.63
N LEU A 13 5.92 -3.72 -14.36
CA LEU A 13 6.76 -4.65 -13.60
C LEU A 13 6.20 -4.87 -12.19
N ILE A 14 5.70 -3.82 -11.54
CA ILE A 14 5.03 -3.94 -10.24
C ILE A 14 3.76 -4.79 -10.33
N ILE A 15 2.94 -4.62 -11.37
CA ILE A 15 1.76 -5.47 -11.58
C ILE A 15 2.17 -6.94 -11.77
N PHE A 16 3.17 -7.23 -12.61
CA PHE A 16 3.68 -8.59 -12.77
C PHE A 16 4.20 -9.18 -11.45
N PHE A 17 4.90 -8.37 -10.66
CA PHE A 17 5.40 -8.80 -9.35
C PHE A 17 4.25 -9.11 -8.38
N MET A 18 3.19 -8.31 -8.38
CA MET A 18 1.96 -8.59 -7.61
C MET A 18 1.30 -9.90 -8.02
N LEU A 19 1.11 -10.14 -9.33
CA LEU A 19 0.52 -11.37 -9.84
C LEU A 19 1.34 -12.61 -9.45
N TRP A 20 2.67 -12.50 -9.49
CA TRP A 20 3.56 -13.56 -9.03
C TRP A 20 3.41 -13.82 -7.52
N ILE A 21 3.30 -12.78 -6.69
CA ILE A 21 3.07 -12.94 -5.25
C ILE A 21 1.70 -13.56 -4.96
N ILE A 22 0.63 -13.18 -5.69
CA ILE A 22 -0.69 -13.80 -5.58
C ILE A 22 -0.61 -15.31 -5.83
N ASN A 23 0.13 -15.74 -6.85
CA ASN A 23 0.33 -17.16 -7.14
C ASN A 23 1.10 -17.88 -6.03
N ASN A 24 2.07 -17.23 -5.38
CA ASN A 24 2.75 -17.80 -4.22
C ASN A 24 1.83 -17.87 -3.00
N ASN A 25 1.02 -16.82 -2.79
CA ASN A 25 0.04 -16.74 -1.71
C ASN A 25 -0.99 -17.87 -1.82
N SER A 26 -1.50 -18.13 -3.03
CA SER A 26 -2.50 -19.17 -3.28
C SER A 26 -1.99 -20.58 -2.98
N LYS A 27 -0.68 -20.81 -3.04
CA LYS A 27 -0.05 -22.11 -2.76
C LYS A 27 0.33 -22.30 -1.30
N ASN A 28 0.88 -21.26 -0.65
CA ASN A 28 1.59 -21.44 0.62
C ASN A 28 0.82 -20.97 1.86
N SER A 29 -0.14 -20.06 1.71
CA SER A 29 -0.82 -19.45 2.87
C SER A 29 -2.05 -20.24 3.33
N PRO A 30 -2.38 -20.18 4.63
CA PRO A 30 -3.64 -20.70 5.15
C PRO A 30 -4.83 -19.88 4.60
N GLN A 31 -6.01 -20.51 4.51
CA GLN A 31 -7.18 -19.94 3.81
C GLN A 31 -7.54 -18.51 4.23
N LYS A 32 -7.56 -18.20 5.54
CA LYS A 32 -7.92 -16.85 6.03
C LYS A 32 -6.96 -15.77 5.49
N ILE A 33 -5.66 -16.00 5.61
CA ILE A 33 -4.60 -15.08 5.15
C ILE A 33 -4.59 -15.00 3.63
N LYS A 34 -4.85 -16.13 2.95
CA LYS A 34 -4.96 -16.21 1.50
C LYS A 34 -6.00 -15.24 0.97
N TYR A 35 -7.22 -15.28 1.52
CA TYR A 35 -8.30 -14.41 1.10
C TYR A 35 -8.01 -12.93 1.39
N MET A 36 -7.45 -12.64 2.57
CA MET A 36 -7.07 -11.25 2.92
C MET A 36 -6.04 -10.68 1.94
N PHE A 37 -4.93 -11.37 1.72
CA PHE A 37 -3.90 -10.88 0.81
C PHE A 37 -4.40 -10.80 -0.64
N ASN A 38 -5.15 -11.79 -1.12
CA ASN A 38 -5.70 -11.72 -2.48
C ASN A 38 -6.60 -10.49 -2.64
N PHE A 39 -7.46 -10.20 -1.66
CA PHE A 39 -8.29 -8.99 -1.67
C PHE A 39 -7.43 -7.73 -1.67
N LEU A 40 -6.44 -7.61 -0.78
CA LEU A 40 -5.55 -6.45 -0.74
C LEU A 40 -4.75 -6.27 -2.04
N PHE A 41 -4.27 -7.35 -2.66
CA PHE A 41 -3.61 -7.28 -3.96
C PHE A 41 -4.55 -6.85 -5.08
N THR A 42 -5.83 -7.23 -5.05
CA THR A 42 -6.80 -6.72 -6.04
C THR A 42 -6.96 -5.20 -5.93
N ILE A 43 -7.06 -4.67 -4.71
CA ILE A 43 -7.10 -3.22 -4.45
C ILE A 43 -5.82 -2.54 -4.98
N PHE A 44 -4.66 -3.14 -4.71
CA PHE A 44 -3.36 -2.63 -5.15
C PHE A 44 -3.24 -2.62 -6.69
N ILE A 45 -3.69 -3.67 -7.37
CA ILE A 45 -3.72 -3.76 -8.84
C ILE A 45 -4.67 -2.70 -9.42
N LEU A 46 -5.86 -2.50 -8.84
CA LEU A 46 -6.81 -1.48 -9.30
C LEU A 46 -6.21 -0.08 -9.29
N ARG A 47 -5.44 0.26 -8.24
CA ARG A 47 -4.69 1.53 -8.20
C ARG A 47 -3.70 1.64 -9.35
N TYR A 48 -2.95 0.58 -9.63
CA TYR A 48 -1.92 0.60 -10.68
C TYR A 48 -2.51 0.66 -12.08
N ILE A 49 -3.68 0.04 -12.29
CA ILE A 49 -4.46 0.23 -13.52
C ILE A 49 -4.88 1.70 -13.65
N ALA A 50 -5.31 2.35 -12.58
CA ALA A 50 -5.63 3.78 -12.60
C ALA A 50 -4.41 4.64 -12.93
N LEU A 51 -3.24 4.36 -12.33
CA LEU A 51 -1.99 5.05 -12.66
C LEU A 51 -1.58 4.89 -14.13
N LEU A 52 -1.78 3.71 -14.71
CA LEU A 52 -1.54 3.47 -16.15
C LEU A 52 -2.55 4.21 -17.04
N SER A 53 -3.77 4.43 -16.57
CA SER A 53 -4.81 5.11 -17.37
C SER A 53 -4.58 6.62 -17.52
N TYR A 54 -3.80 7.27 -16.64
CA TYR A 54 -3.46 8.70 -16.74
C TYR A 54 -2.67 9.11 -17.98
N VAL A 55 -2.21 8.12 -18.73
CA VAL A 55 -1.43 8.29 -19.96
C VAL A 55 -2.34 8.29 -21.18
N VAL A 56 -3.38 7.47 -21.12
CA VAL A 56 -4.24 7.13 -22.25
C VAL A 56 -5.46 8.03 -22.29
N VAL A 57 -5.89 8.53 -21.13
CA VAL A 57 -7.11 9.32 -21.02
C VAL A 57 -6.81 10.79 -21.32
N ASP A 58 -7.26 11.25 -22.48
CA ASP A 58 -7.17 12.67 -22.87
C ASP A 58 -8.26 13.54 -22.22
N LYS A 59 -9.39 12.95 -21.81
CA LYS A 59 -10.53 13.67 -21.24
C LYS A 59 -10.36 13.89 -19.74
N GLN A 60 -10.15 15.14 -19.34
CA GLN A 60 -10.00 15.57 -17.95
C GLN A 60 -11.15 15.13 -17.02
N THR A 61 -12.38 15.02 -17.52
CA THR A 61 -13.54 14.57 -16.74
C THR A 61 -13.43 13.11 -16.30
N LEU A 62 -12.93 12.22 -17.16
CA LEU A 62 -12.68 10.81 -16.82
C LEU A 62 -11.53 10.69 -15.82
N ILE A 63 -10.52 11.56 -15.94
CA ILE A 63 -9.41 11.62 -14.98
C ILE A 63 -9.94 11.96 -13.58
N GLY A 64 -10.87 12.91 -13.44
CA GLY A 64 -11.47 13.24 -12.13
C GLY A 64 -12.09 12.04 -11.39
N TYR A 65 -12.71 11.09 -12.09
CA TYR A 65 -13.29 9.88 -11.48
C TYR A 65 -12.24 8.86 -11.06
N LEU A 66 -11.05 8.86 -11.65
CA LEU A 66 -9.96 7.97 -11.26
C LEU A 66 -9.41 8.28 -9.85
N LYS A 67 -9.80 9.40 -9.22
CA LYS A 67 -9.46 9.70 -7.82
C LYS A 67 -9.83 8.56 -6.87
N TYR A 68 -10.95 7.88 -7.12
CA TYR A 68 -11.45 6.77 -6.29
C TYR A 68 -10.58 5.51 -6.39
N LEU A 69 -9.67 5.45 -7.37
CA LEU A 69 -8.75 4.33 -7.54
C LEU A 69 -7.32 4.74 -7.17
N ASN A 70 -6.93 5.98 -7.45
CA ASN A 70 -5.57 6.49 -7.23
C ASN A 70 -5.10 6.37 -5.78
N TYR A 71 -6.02 6.59 -4.86
CA TYR A 71 -5.74 6.77 -3.44
C TYR A 71 -6.06 5.52 -2.61
N LEU A 72 -6.32 4.39 -3.27
CA LEU A 72 -6.57 3.10 -2.60
C LEU A 72 -5.39 2.67 -1.70
N ASP A 73 -4.24 3.31 -1.82
CA ASP A 73 -3.06 3.15 -0.98
C ASP A 73 -3.23 3.65 0.45
N PHE A 74 -4.27 4.43 0.74
CA PHE A 74 -4.73 4.65 2.12
C PHE A 74 -5.36 3.42 2.76
N ILE A 75 -5.83 2.44 1.96
CA ILE A 75 -6.39 1.19 2.46
C ILE A 75 -5.32 0.10 2.45
N TYR A 76 -4.76 -0.23 1.28
CA TYR A 76 -3.99 -1.47 1.17
C TYR A 76 -2.64 -1.40 1.91
N VAL A 77 -2.01 -0.22 2.02
CA VAL A 77 -0.72 -0.11 2.73
C VAL A 77 -0.81 -0.41 4.22
N PRO A 78 -1.67 0.28 5.01
CA PRO A 78 -1.81 -0.04 6.42
C PRO A 78 -2.29 -1.48 6.61
N MET A 79 -3.23 -1.94 5.80
CA MET A 79 -3.76 -3.31 5.91
C MET A 79 -2.71 -4.37 5.61
N MET A 80 -1.89 -4.21 4.57
CA MET A 80 -0.81 -5.15 4.28
C MET A 80 0.26 -5.16 5.38
N LEU A 81 0.58 -4.01 5.98
CA LEU A 81 1.48 -3.96 7.14
C LEU A 81 0.90 -4.69 8.35
N ILE A 82 -0.40 -4.51 8.64
CA ILE A 82 -1.10 -5.21 9.73
C ILE A 82 -1.10 -6.72 9.48
N THR A 83 -1.44 -7.17 8.27
CA THR A 83 -1.44 -8.59 7.92
C THR A 83 -0.02 -9.18 8.03
N CYS A 84 1.01 -8.49 7.56
CA CYS A 84 2.40 -8.94 7.73
C CYS A 84 2.80 -9.00 9.22
N PHE A 85 2.38 -8.00 10.01
CA PHE A 85 2.63 -7.96 11.45
C PHE A 85 1.98 -9.15 12.16
N TYR A 86 0.72 -9.44 11.85
CA TYR A 86 0.02 -10.61 12.39
C TYR A 86 0.73 -11.92 12.06
N ILE A 87 1.20 -12.08 10.81
CA ILE A 87 1.94 -13.27 10.37
C ILE A 87 3.21 -13.46 11.20
N PHE A 88 3.96 -12.39 11.44
CA PHE A 88 5.22 -12.48 12.20
C PHE A 88 5.01 -12.57 13.69
N LEU A 89 3.92 -12.05 14.23
CA LEU A 89 3.59 -12.17 15.65
C LEU A 89 3.42 -13.64 16.07
N ARG A 90 2.92 -14.52 15.18
CA ARG A 90 2.68 -15.95 15.42
C ARG A 90 1.88 -16.23 16.71
N ASP A 91 1.10 -15.26 17.17
CA ASP A 91 0.31 -15.39 18.39
C ASP A 91 -1.06 -15.96 18.06
N ASN A 92 -1.26 -17.24 18.40
CA ASN A 92 -2.52 -17.94 18.21
C ASN A 92 -3.68 -17.37 19.04
N LYS A 93 -3.41 -16.47 20.00
CA LYS A 93 -4.44 -15.82 20.81
C LYS A 93 -5.16 -14.69 20.07
N ILE A 94 -4.52 -14.07 19.08
CA ILE A 94 -5.14 -13.00 18.31
C ILE A 94 -5.99 -13.61 17.20
N ASN A 95 -7.29 -13.27 17.18
CA ASN A 95 -8.16 -13.76 16.14
C ASN A 95 -8.02 -12.92 14.87
N PHE A 96 -7.60 -13.54 13.77
CA PHE A 96 -7.52 -12.92 12.44
C PHE A 96 -8.84 -12.28 11.98
N SER A 97 -9.98 -12.65 12.55
CA SER A 97 -11.27 -12.00 12.28
C SER A 97 -11.25 -10.49 12.54
N ILE A 98 -10.41 -10.02 13.47
CA ILE A 98 -10.26 -8.60 13.79
C ILE A 98 -9.72 -7.83 12.58
N GLU A 99 -8.83 -8.42 11.77
CA GLU A 99 -8.32 -7.74 10.56
C GLU A 99 -9.42 -7.43 9.56
N TYR A 100 -10.42 -8.30 9.39
CA TYR A 100 -11.55 -8.04 8.51
C TYR A 100 -12.39 -6.86 9.01
N ILE A 101 -12.58 -6.73 10.32
CA ILE A 101 -13.29 -5.58 10.92
C ILE A 101 -12.50 -4.30 10.64
N ILE A 102 -11.18 -4.31 10.87
CA ILE A 102 -10.32 -3.16 10.58
C ILE A 102 -10.43 -2.77 9.09
N LEU A 103 -10.35 -3.75 8.18
CA LEU A 103 -10.49 -3.51 6.75
C LEU A 103 -11.81 -2.82 6.38
N THR A 104 -12.93 -3.26 6.97
CA THR A 104 -14.24 -2.65 6.70
C THR A 104 -14.30 -1.20 7.18
N VAL A 105 -13.75 -0.90 8.37
CA VAL A 105 -13.69 0.46 8.90
C VAL A 105 -12.80 1.36 8.02
N PHE A 106 -11.61 0.88 7.65
CA PHE A 106 -10.71 1.62 6.75
C PHE A 106 -11.35 1.90 5.39
N SER A 107 -12.05 0.91 4.83
CA SER A 107 -12.74 1.06 3.54
C SER A 107 -13.87 2.08 3.64
N PHE A 108 -14.64 2.08 4.74
CA PHE A 108 -15.70 3.06 4.97
C PHE A 108 -15.14 4.49 5.11
N LEU A 109 -14.13 4.68 5.96
CA LEU A 109 -13.48 5.98 6.14
C LEU A 109 -12.88 6.51 4.84
N TYR A 110 -12.29 5.63 4.04
CA TYR A 110 -11.77 5.96 2.73
C TYR A 110 -12.86 6.47 1.77
N ILE A 111 -13.97 5.74 1.64
CA ILE A 111 -15.08 6.12 0.75
C ILE A 111 -15.61 7.49 1.15
N VAL A 112 -15.86 7.71 2.44
CA VAL A 112 -16.35 8.98 2.99
C VAL A 112 -15.34 10.11 2.68
N GLY A 113 -14.06 9.91 3.01
CA GLY A 113 -13.03 10.93 2.81
C GLY A 113 -12.83 11.33 1.35
N ILE A 114 -12.85 10.37 0.42
CA ILE A 114 -12.65 10.66 -1.01
C ILE A 114 -13.90 11.24 -1.66
N TYR A 115 -15.08 10.83 -1.23
CA TYR A 115 -16.33 11.34 -1.80
C TYR A 115 -16.41 12.86 -1.69
N PHE A 116 -16.09 13.42 -0.52
CA PHE A 116 -16.16 14.86 -0.24
C PHE A 116 -14.96 15.68 -0.74
N THR A 117 -13.92 15.06 -1.30
CA THR A 117 -12.74 15.78 -1.77
C THR A 117 -12.77 16.09 -3.25
N GLU A 118 -12.52 17.35 -3.59
CA GLU A 118 -12.39 17.76 -4.97
C GLU A 118 -10.99 17.40 -5.51
N PRO A 119 -10.90 16.71 -6.66
CA PRO A 119 -9.64 16.50 -7.35
C PRO A 119 -9.22 17.77 -8.09
N TYR A 120 -7.91 17.99 -8.22
CA TYR A 120 -7.34 18.92 -9.19
C TYR A 120 -6.19 18.26 -9.95
N LEU A 121 -6.06 18.61 -11.22
CA LEU A 121 -5.11 17.97 -12.12
C LEU A 121 -3.84 18.82 -12.25
N LYS A 122 -2.69 18.17 -12.14
CA LYS A 122 -1.39 18.74 -12.49
C LYS A 122 -0.82 17.98 -13.69
N LEU A 123 -0.46 18.72 -14.74
CA LEU A 123 0.25 18.17 -15.88
C LEU A 123 1.74 18.08 -15.57
N SER A 124 2.33 16.91 -15.73
CA SER A 124 3.76 16.69 -15.61
C SER A 124 4.33 16.19 -16.93
N THR A 125 5.40 16.84 -17.41
CA THR A 125 6.14 16.42 -18.60
C THR A 125 6.83 15.05 -18.44
N LYS A 126 6.96 14.55 -17.20
CA LYS A 126 7.65 13.29 -16.88
C LYS A 126 6.71 12.11 -16.61
N TYR A 127 5.48 12.38 -16.17
CA TYR A 127 4.59 11.35 -15.63
C TYR A 127 3.17 11.39 -16.23
N GLY A 128 2.88 12.35 -17.13
CA GLY A 128 1.53 12.58 -17.65
C GLY A 128 0.67 13.38 -16.68
N TYR A 129 -0.63 13.07 -16.63
CA TYR A 129 -1.53 13.67 -15.65
C TYR A 129 -1.29 13.11 -14.25
N ILE A 130 -1.19 14.00 -13.26
CA ILE A 130 -1.15 13.67 -11.83
C ILE A 130 -2.42 14.22 -11.20
N ILE A 131 -3.19 13.34 -10.54
CA ILE A 131 -4.34 13.75 -9.73
C ILE A 131 -3.86 14.03 -8.32
N ASN A 132 -4.17 15.24 -7.86
CA ASN A 132 -4.03 15.62 -6.46
C ASN A 132 -5.42 15.92 -5.87
N LEU A 133 -5.58 15.71 -4.56
CA LEU A 133 -6.79 16.12 -3.84
C LEU A 133 -6.57 17.49 -3.20
N LYS A 134 -7.61 18.32 -3.16
CA LYS A 134 -7.61 19.49 -2.26
C LYS A 134 -7.40 19.00 -0.82
N GLY A 135 -6.39 19.56 -0.14
CA GLY A 135 -6.01 19.12 1.20
C GLY A 135 -5.18 17.82 1.24
N GLN A 136 -4.59 17.38 0.13
CA GLN A 136 -3.74 16.16 0.06
C GLN A 136 -2.70 16.06 1.18
N VAL A 137 -2.11 17.19 1.60
CA VAL A 137 -1.16 17.23 2.72
C VAL A 137 -1.78 16.64 4.00
N LEU A 138 -3.03 17.01 4.31
CA LEU A 138 -3.73 16.51 5.49
C LEU A 138 -4.03 15.01 5.37
N TYR A 139 -4.47 14.54 4.19
CA TYR A 139 -4.69 13.11 3.96
C TYR A 139 -3.41 12.30 4.08
N ASN A 140 -2.31 12.78 3.49
CA ASN A 140 -1.00 12.14 3.61
C ASN A 140 -0.52 12.13 5.07
N PHE A 141 -0.77 13.20 5.83
CA PHE A 141 -0.44 13.28 7.25
C PHE A 141 -1.22 12.24 8.07
N VAL A 142 -2.55 12.16 7.87
CA VAL A 142 -3.41 11.16 8.53
C VAL A 142 -2.96 9.73 8.16
N GLY A 143 -2.76 9.44 6.88
CA GLY A 143 -2.27 8.14 6.43
C GLY A 143 -0.90 7.78 7.04
N THR A 144 -0.01 8.76 7.18
CA THR A 144 1.29 8.55 7.83
C THR A 144 1.16 8.29 9.33
N SER A 145 0.26 9.01 10.02
CA SER A 145 0.01 8.81 11.46
C SER A 145 -0.46 7.38 11.75
N ILE A 146 -1.28 6.80 10.88
CA ILE A 146 -1.73 5.41 10.99
C ILE A 146 -0.56 4.44 10.86
N ILE A 147 0.34 4.68 9.90
CA ILE A 147 1.53 3.84 9.71
C ILE A 147 2.49 3.97 10.92
N ILE A 148 2.59 5.16 11.52
CA ILE A 148 3.35 5.36 12.77
C ILE A 148 2.72 4.58 13.93
N LEU A 149 1.39 4.55 14.06
CA LEU A 149 0.72 3.72 15.06
C LEU A 149 1.04 2.23 14.86
N ILE A 150 0.99 1.76 13.61
CA ILE A 150 1.39 0.38 13.28
C ILE A 150 2.86 0.16 13.66
N PHE A 151 3.76 1.10 13.34
CA PHE A 151 5.18 1.06 13.73
C PHE A 151 5.36 0.90 15.25
N ILE A 152 4.65 1.68 16.06
CA ILE A 152 4.69 1.59 17.52
C ILE A 152 4.21 0.20 17.99
N LEU A 153 3.16 -0.34 17.39
CA LEU A 153 2.67 -1.69 17.72
C LEU A 153 3.70 -2.78 17.41
N ILE A 154 4.44 -2.64 16.30
CA ILE A 154 5.50 -3.57 15.93
C ILE A 154 6.63 -3.53 16.95
N VAL A 155 7.09 -2.32 17.33
CA VAL A 155 8.11 -2.14 18.36
C VAL A 155 7.66 -2.72 19.70
N ALA A 156 6.42 -2.46 20.11
CA ALA A 156 5.89 -2.94 21.39
C ALA A 156 5.79 -4.47 21.52
N LYS A 157 5.81 -5.21 20.39
CA LYS A 157 5.64 -6.66 20.36
C LYS A 157 6.87 -7.42 19.89
N ILE A 158 7.96 -6.76 19.52
CA ILE A 158 9.13 -7.44 18.94
C ILE A 158 9.86 -8.34 19.95
N ASP A 159 9.83 -8.00 21.24
CA ASP A 159 10.55 -8.73 22.30
C ASP A 159 9.81 -9.97 22.81
N ASN A 160 8.56 -10.19 22.35
CA ASN A 160 7.78 -11.36 22.73
C ASN A 160 8.45 -12.67 22.26
N GLU A 161 8.43 -13.70 23.12
CA GLU A 161 9.13 -14.97 22.89
C GLU A 161 8.63 -15.76 21.66
N LEU A 162 7.34 -15.65 21.34
CA LEU A 162 6.70 -16.42 20.27
C LEU A 162 6.88 -15.79 18.87
N VAL A 163 7.43 -14.59 18.81
CA VAL A 163 7.45 -13.76 17.61
C VAL A 163 8.60 -14.12 16.69
N ASN A 164 8.36 -14.07 15.38
CA ASN A 164 9.43 -14.15 14.38
C ASN A 164 10.23 -12.84 14.39
N LYS A 165 11.27 -12.78 15.23
CA LYS A 165 12.15 -11.60 15.39
C LYS A 165 12.71 -11.09 14.07
N ASN A 166 13.20 -11.98 13.22
CA ASN A 166 13.76 -11.58 11.91
C ASN A 166 12.70 -10.96 11.00
N GLY A 167 11.49 -11.55 10.95
CA GLY A 167 10.37 -10.99 10.21
C GLY A 167 9.93 -9.63 10.73
N MET A 168 9.85 -9.47 12.06
CA MET A 168 9.51 -8.19 12.69
C MET A 168 10.55 -7.11 12.43
N SER A 169 11.85 -7.43 12.52
CA SER A 169 12.93 -6.47 12.23
C SER A 169 12.88 -5.99 10.78
N ILE A 170 12.66 -6.91 9.84
CA ILE A 170 12.49 -6.56 8.41
C ILE A 170 11.25 -5.67 8.22
N LEU A 171 10.15 -6.00 8.92
CA LEU A 171 8.92 -5.22 8.87
C LEU A 171 9.10 -3.81 9.46
N LEU A 172 9.84 -3.66 10.57
CA LEU A 172 10.21 -2.35 11.14
C LEU A 172 10.99 -1.50 10.14
N ILE A 173 12.03 -2.06 9.52
CA ILE A 173 12.83 -1.35 8.52
C ILE A 173 11.97 -0.90 7.33
N GLY A 174 11.09 -1.78 6.85
CA GLY A 174 10.17 -1.44 5.76
C GLY A 174 9.16 -0.35 6.15
N ALA A 175 8.60 -0.40 7.36
CA ALA A 175 7.71 0.63 7.88
C ALA A 175 8.43 1.99 7.99
N ILE A 176 9.67 2.03 8.49
CA ILE A 176 10.49 3.26 8.52
C ILE A 176 10.63 3.84 7.12
N PHE A 177 10.97 3.02 6.13
CA PHE A 177 11.13 3.51 4.76
C PHE A 177 9.83 4.11 4.21
N ILE A 178 8.69 3.44 4.44
CA ILE A 178 7.38 3.95 4.01
C ILE A 178 7.05 5.28 4.72
N ILE A 179 7.34 5.41 6.02
CA ILE A 179 7.15 6.65 6.78
C ILE A 179 8.02 7.77 6.20
N VAL A 180 9.32 7.52 6.01
CA VAL A 180 10.26 8.50 5.45
C VAL A 180 9.77 8.97 4.08
N GLN A 181 9.34 8.05 3.22
CA GLN A 181 8.82 8.41 1.91
C GLN A 181 7.53 9.23 2.00
N ASN A 182 6.61 8.90 2.91
CA ASN A 182 5.40 9.74 3.07
C ASN A 182 5.76 11.15 3.57
N ILE A 183 6.74 11.28 4.47
CA ILE A 183 7.20 12.59 4.97
C ILE A 183 7.79 13.40 3.82
N THR A 184 8.62 12.81 2.96
CA THR A 184 9.17 13.54 1.81
C THR A 184 8.08 13.98 0.83
N MET A 185 7.03 13.17 0.64
CA MET A 185 5.84 13.56 -0.15
C MET A 185 5.09 14.72 0.50
N ILE A 186 4.90 14.72 1.82
CA ILE A 186 4.27 15.83 2.56
C ILE A 186 5.08 17.13 2.39
N LEU A 187 6.41 17.03 2.40
CA LEU A 187 7.33 18.16 2.21
C LEU A 187 7.46 18.59 0.73
N ASN A 188 6.79 17.93 -0.21
CA ASN A 188 6.93 18.11 -1.66
C ASN A 188 8.36 17.90 -2.20
N ILE A 189 9.19 17.11 -1.50
CA ILE A 189 10.54 16.72 -1.92
C ILE A 189 10.45 15.34 -2.60
N GLU A 190 9.72 15.27 -3.72
CA GLU A 190 9.44 14.00 -4.40
C GLU A 190 10.46 13.71 -5.51
N TYR A 191 11.19 12.59 -5.38
CA TYR A 191 12.01 12.05 -6.47
C TYR A 191 11.19 11.21 -7.47
N ILE A 192 10.17 10.50 -6.98
CA ILE A 192 9.25 9.67 -7.76
C ILE A 192 7.83 9.86 -7.21
N PRO A 193 6.83 10.21 -8.04
CA PRO A 193 5.47 10.42 -7.59
C PRO A 193 4.79 9.11 -7.16
N ASN A 194 3.67 9.22 -6.43
CA ASN A 194 2.75 8.12 -6.12
C ASN A 194 3.32 6.97 -5.26
N ARG A 195 4.34 7.21 -4.42
CA ARG A 195 4.87 6.26 -3.41
C ARG A 195 5.34 4.89 -3.95
N ILE A 196 5.81 4.87 -5.19
CA ILE A 196 6.21 3.63 -5.87
C ILE A 196 7.31 2.84 -5.14
N LEU A 197 8.30 3.51 -4.54
CA LEU A 197 9.37 2.82 -3.80
C LEU A 197 8.85 2.10 -2.55
N GLY A 198 7.97 2.73 -1.79
CA GLY A 198 7.33 2.15 -0.62
C GLY A 198 6.42 0.99 -1.00
N ASP A 199 5.76 1.09 -2.14
CA ASP A 199 4.99 -0.01 -2.73
C ASP A 199 5.87 -1.22 -3.05
N LEU A 200 7.06 -1.02 -3.64
CA LEU A 200 8.02 -2.12 -3.88
C LEU A 200 8.48 -2.78 -2.58
N ILE A 201 8.75 -1.99 -1.54
CA ILE A 201 9.14 -2.51 -0.23
C ILE A 201 7.99 -3.30 0.39
N LEU A 202 6.76 -2.78 0.30
CA LEU A 202 5.58 -3.48 0.79
C LEU A 202 5.39 -4.83 0.09
N LEU A 203 5.63 -4.91 -1.22
CA LEU A 203 5.58 -6.17 -1.97
C LEU A 203 6.66 -7.15 -1.50
N PHE A 204 7.87 -6.66 -1.24
CA PHE A 204 8.94 -7.48 -0.68
C PHE A 204 8.56 -8.03 0.71
N LEU A 205 8.00 -7.19 1.59
CA LEU A 205 7.50 -7.59 2.91
C LEU A 205 6.41 -8.65 2.80
N CYS A 206 5.41 -8.43 1.93
CA CYS A 206 4.34 -9.39 1.72
C CYS A 206 4.88 -10.74 1.24
N ASN A 207 5.78 -10.73 0.25
CA ASN A 207 6.42 -11.94 -0.25
C ASN A 207 7.23 -12.66 0.84
N TYR A 208 7.99 -11.93 1.66
CA TYR A 208 8.73 -12.50 2.78
C TYR A 208 7.78 -13.11 3.84
N SER A 209 6.68 -12.44 4.15
CA SER A 209 5.66 -12.94 5.07
C SER A 209 5.01 -14.23 4.57
N ILE A 210 4.64 -14.30 3.28
CA ILE A 210 4.05 -15.49 2.66
C ILE A 210 5.04 -16.66 2.65
N LYS A 211 6.32 -16.39 2.37
CA LYS A 211 7.37 -17.42 2.41
C LYS A 211 7.60 -17.97 3.81
N SER A 212 7.27 -17.23 4.86
CA SER A 212 7.40 -17.73 6.25
C SER A 212 6.46 -18.91 6.58
N PHE A 213 5.42 -19.14 5.76
CA PHE A 213 4.57 -20.34 5.83
C PHE A 213 5.15 -21.54 5.13
N LYS A 214 6.07 -21.33 4.18
CA LYS A 214 6.65 -22.42 3.38
C LYS A 214 7.66 -23.17 4.26
N ARG A 215 7.34 -24.42 4.58
CA ARG A 215 8.28 -25.40 5.11
C ARG A 215 9.10 -25.99 3.98
#